data_AF-A0A0R3QBS9-F1
#
_entry.id   AF-A0A0R3QBS9-F1
#
_cell.length_a   1.000
_cell.length_b   1.000
_cell.length_c   1.000
_cell.angle_alpha   90.00
_cell.angle_beta   90.00
_cell.angle_gamma   90.00
#
_symmetry.space_group_name_H-M   'P 1'
#
loop_
_entity.id
_entity.type
_entity.pdbx_description
1 polymer ?
#
loop_
_entity_poly.entity_id
_entity_poly.type
_entity_poly.pdbx_seq_one_letter_code
_entity_poly.pdbx_strand_id
1 'polypeptide(L)'
;MDILFDEKGGIVTESAIYVALSKQIGILFGDYGMAAAKLSLSVKVFDAGTATTIIRISKEFAQRLLSAIPFVCTIDDIPVVLQVLFVG
;
A
#
# COMPACT_ATOMS: atom_id res chain seq x y z
N MET A 1 -6.90 6.00 14.86
CA MET A 1 -5.89 6.26 13.83
C MET A 1 -4.64 5.61 14.35
N ASP A 2 -4.35 4.41 13.85
CA ASP A 2 -3.24 3.61 14.36
C ASP A 2 -1.94 4.07 13.69
N ILE A 3 -0.90 4.20 14.50
CA ILE A 3 0.38 4.78 14.11
C ILE A 3 1.45 3.77 14.49
N LEU A 4 2.23 3.32 13.51
CA LEU A 4 3.42 2.53 13.76
C LEU A 4 4.63 3.46 13.78
N PHE A 5 5.36 3.43 14.89
CA PHE A 5 6.61 4.15 15.04
C PHE A 5 7.77 3.26 14.59
N ASP A 6 8.62 3.78 13.73
CA ASP A 6 9.93 3.19 13.46
C ASP A 6 10.89 3.49 14.62
N GLU A 7 11.93 2.69 14.80
CA GLU A 7 12.99 2.90 15.81
C GLU A 7 13.68 4.26 15.64
N LYS A 8 13.59 4.85 14.44
CA LYS A 8 14.11 6.18 14.09
C LYS A 8 13.09 7.32 14.22
N GLY A 9 11.91 7.07 14.77
CA GLY A 9 10.86 8.07 14.98
C GLY A 9 9.99 8.38 13.75
N GLY A 10 10.06 7.54 12.70
CA GLY A 10 9.15 7.64 11.55
C GLY A 10 7.74 7.18 11.92
N ILE A 11 6.72 7.73 11.26
CA ILE A 11 5.30 7.47 11.54
C ILE A 11 4.66 6.84 10.29
N VAL A 12 4.30 5.56 10.34
CA VAL A 12 3.48 4.94 9.30
C VAL A 12 2.01 5.19 9.59
N THR A 13 1.30 5.71 8.58
CA THR A 13 -0.13 5.98 8.61
C THR A 13 -0.84 5.31 7.43
N GLU A 14 -2.15 5.12 7.54
CA GLU A 14 -2.99 4.59 6.44
C GLU A 14 -2.85 5.40 5.14
N SER A 15 -2.76 6.73 5.26
CA SER A 15 -2.55 7.62 4.11
C SER A 15 -1.17 7.43 3.49
N ALA A 16 -0.12 7.28 4.30
CA ALA A 16 1.22 7.00 3.80
C ALA A 16 1.29 5.67 3.04
N ILE A 17 0.64 4.61 3.57
CA ILE A 17 0.52 3.31 2.90
C ILE A 17 -0.19 3.46 1.55
N TYR A 18 -1.33 4.15 1.53
CA TYR A 18 -2.09 4.39 0.30
C TYR A 18 -1.26 5.14 -0.76
N VAL A 19 -0.54 6.19 -0.34
CA VAL A 19 0.31 6.99 -1.23
C VAL A 19 1.46 6.16 -1.78
N ALA A 20 2.11 5.35 -0.95
CA ALA A 20 3.22 4.49 -1.37
C ALA A 20 2.78 3.45 -2.42
N LEU A 21 1.64 2.79 -2.20
CA LEU A 21 1.07 1.84 -3.16
C LEU A 21 0.68 2.55 -4.47
N SER A 22 -0.02 3.66 -4.36
CA SER A 22 -0.45 4.48 -5.50
C SER A 22 0.73 4.94 -6.36
N LYS A 23 1.82 5.38 -5.72
CA LYS A 23 3.06 5.79 -6.39
C LYS A 23 3.63 4.65 -7.22
N GLN A 24 3.73 3.44 -6.66
CA GLN A 24 4.30 2.31 -7.40
C GLN A 24 3.39 1.82 -8.53
N ILE A 25 2.07 1.85 -8.34
CA ILE A 25 1.12 1.56 -9.43
C ILE A 25 1.29 2.58 -10.58
N GLY A 26 1.42 3.87 -10.26
CA GLY A 26 1.66 4.92 -11.26
C GLY A 26 2.98 4.74 -12.01
N ILE A 27 4.05 4.37 -11.31
CA ILE A 27 5.36 4.10 -11.94
C ILE A 27 5.27 2.92 -12.92
N LEU A 28 4.58 1.83 -12.55
CA LEU A 28 4.55 0.60 -13.34
C LEU A 28 3.52 0.62 -14.48
N PHE A 29 2.39 1.30 -14.30
CA PHE A 29 1.25 1.24 -15.22
C PHE A 29 0.83 2.60 -15.78
N GLY A 30 1.55 3.68 -15.45
CA GLY A 30 1.26 5.03 -15.88
C GLY A 30 -0.06 5.58 -15.35
N ASP A 31 -0.48 6.71 -15.91
CA ASP A 31 -1.68 7.44 -15.48
C ASP A 31 -2.96 6.60 -15.63
N TYR A 32 -3.05 5.82 -16.72
CA TYR A 32 -4.20 4.94 -16.95
C TYR A 32 -4.31 3.86 -15.86
N GLY A 33 -3.20 3.18 -15.56
CA GLY A 33 -3.20 2.14 -14.55
C GLY A 33 -3.50 2.68 -13.16
N MET A 34 -2.95 3.85 -12.83
CA MET A 34 -3.22 4.56 -11.58
C MET A 34 -4.69 4.98 -11.48
N ALA A 35 -5.22 5.67 -12.49
CA ALA A 35 -6.62 6.12 -12.47
C ALA A 35 -7.60 4.96 -12.36
N ALA A 36 -7.33 3.85 -13.06
CA ALA A 36 -8.16 2.66 -13.02
C ALA A 36 -8.14 1.99 -11.63
N ALA A 37 -6.97 1.85 -11.01
CA ALA A 37 -6.84 1.25 -9.67
C ALA A 37 -7.39 2.17 -8.56
N LYS A 38 -7.20 3.49 -8.69
CA LYS A 38 -7.57 4.50 -7.68
C LYS A 38 -9.05 4.45 -7.29
N LEU A 39 -9.94 4.09 -8.22
CA LEU A 39 -11.38 4.05 -7.98
C LEU A 39 -11.80 2.97 -6.98
N SER A 40 -11.04 1.88 -6.87
CA SER A 40 -11.37 0.75 -5.99
C SER A 40 -10.33 0.47 -4.91
N LEU A 41 -9.12 1.03 -5.03
CA LEU A 41 -8.05 0.94 -4.04
C LEU A 41 -8.42 1.72 -2.77
N SER A 42 -8.44 1.04 -1.63
CA SER A 42 -8.60 1.66 -0.31
C SER A 42 -7.90 0.86 0.77
N VAL A 43 -7.24 1.56 1.69
CA VAL A 43 -6.77 0.97 2.95
C VAL A 43 -7.98 0.91 3.89
N LYS A 44 -8.35 -0.30 4.34
CA LYS A 44 -9.52 -0.53 5.18
C LYS A 44 -9.19 -0.61 6.65
N VAL A 45 -8.06 -1.23 6.94
CA VAL A 45 -7.55 -1.42 8.29
C VAL A 45 -6.05 -1.27 8.22
N PHE A 46 -5.49 -0.55 9.17
CA PHE A 46 -4.08 -0.63 9.52
C PHE A 46 -4.01 -0.85 11.01
N ASP A 47 -3.48 -2.00 11.43
CA ASP A 47 -3.17 -2.26 12.83
C ASP A 47 -1.67 -2.04 13.04
N ALA A 48 -1.34 -0.98 13.78
CA ALA A 48 0.04 -0.68 14.13
C ALA A 48 0.63 -1.70 15.11
N GLY A 49 -0.19 -2.35 15.94
CA GLY A 49 0.31 -3.34 16.92
C GLY A 49 0.92 -4.57 16.26
N THR A 50 0.37 -4.99 15.12
CA THR A 50 0.87 -6.14 14.34
C THR A 50 1.52 -5.76 13.02
N ALA A 51 1.68 -4.45 12.74
CA ALA A 51 2.15 -3.94 11.45
C ALA A 51 1.40 -4.52 10.24
N THR A 52 0.10 -4.78 10.39
CA THR A 52 -0.72 -5.46 9.38
C THR A 52 -1.71 -4.48 8.75
N THR A 53 -1.87 -4.54 7.42
CA THR A 53 -2.86 -3.73 6.71
C THR A 53 -3.78 -4.59 5.85
N ILE A 54 -5.07 -4.22 5.81
CA ILE A 54 -6.07 -4.80 4.92
C ILE A 54 -6.34 -3.79 3.81
N ILE A 55 -6.07 -4.20 2.58
CA ILE A 55 -6.28 -3.39 1.38
C ILE A 55 -7.45 -3.97 0.61
N ARG A 56 -8.40 -3.11 0.24
CA ARG A 56 -9.46 -3.46 -0.71
C ARG A 56 -9.09 -2.93 -2.09
N ILE A 57 -9.30 -3.76 -3.11
CA ILE A 57 -9.24 -3.40 -4.53
C ILE A 57 -10.26 -4.25 -5.31
N SER A 58 -10.72 -3.78 -6.47
CA SER A 58 -11.57 -4.60 -7.33
C SER A 58 -10.80 -5.73 -8.01
N LYS A 59 -11.50 -6.81 -8.36
CA LYS A 59 -10.92 -8.02 -8.93
C LYS A 59 -10.13 -7.74 -10.22
N GLU A 60 -10.63 -6.82 -11.05
CA GLU A 60 -10.05 -6.46 -12.34
C GLU A 60 -8.66 -5.82 -12.20
N PHE A 61 -8.38 -5.20 -11.04
CA PHE A 61 -7.12 -4.51 -10.78
C PHE A 61 -6.26 -5.17 -9.71
N ALA A 62 -6.74 -6.25 -9.07
CA ALA A 62 -6.01 -6.98 -8.04
C ALA A 62 -4.62 -7.43 -8.50
N GLN A 63 -4.51 -7.97 -9.72
CA GLN A 63 -3.23 -8.40 -10.31
C GLN A 63 -2.23 -7.25 -10.46
N ARG A 64 -2.71 -6.03 -10.77
CA ARG A 64 -1.84 -4.84 -10.89
C ARG A 64 -1.31 -4.40 -9.53
N LEU A 65 -2.14 -4.45 -8.50
CA LEU A 65 -1.71 -4.17 -7.13
C LEU A 65 -0.70 -5.23 -6.66
N LEU A 66 -0.99 -6.52 -6.84
CA LEU A 66 -0.12 -7.62 -6.43
C LEU A 66 1.26 -7.56 -7.09
N SER A 67 1.33 -7.14 -8.36
CA SER A 67 2.60 -6.93 -9.07
C SER A 67 3.33 -5.64 -8.64
N ALA A 68 2.62 -4.64 -8.12
CA ALA A 68 3.22 -3.39 -7.64
C ALA A 68 3.80 -3.50 -6.21
N ILE A 69 3.20 -4.31 -5.34
CA ILE A 69 3.59 -4.41 -3.93
C ILE A 69 5.08 -4.72 -3.73
N PRO A 70 5.72 -5.66 -4.46
CA PRO A 70 7.15 -5.96 -4.30
C PRO A 70 8.08 -4.76 -4.52
N PHE A 71 7.62 -3.72 -5.22
CA PHE A 71 8.40 -2.52 -5.53
C PHE A 71 8.18 -1.37 -4.53
N VAL A 72 7.32 -1.56 -3.52
CA VAL A 72 7.16 -0.63 -2.41
C VAL A 72 8.26 -0.89 -1.38
N CYS A 73 9.41 -0.24 -1.56
CA CYS A 73 10.55 -0.39 -0.66
C CYS A 73 10.54 0.60 0.52
N THR A 74 9.73 1.65 0.44
CA THR A 74 9.67 2.72 1.44
C THR A 74 8.25 3.23 1.63
N ILE A 75 7.86 3.50 2.89
CA ILE A 75 6.63 4.20 3.25
C ILE A 75 7.01 5.36 4.15
N ASP A 76 6.77 6.59 3.70
CA ASP A 76 7.15 7.82 4.42
C ASP A 76 8.64 7.82 4.85
N ASP A 77 9.52 7.51 3.89
CA ASP A 77 10.98 7.37 4.07
C ASP A 77 11.43 6.26 5.03
N ILE A 78 10.50 5.45 5.55
CA ILE A 78 10.80 4.26 6.35
C ILE A 78 10.99 3.07 5.40
N PRO A 79 12.16 2.40 5.41
CA PRO A 79 12.38 1.19 4.62
C PRO A 79 11.46 0.06 5.08
N VAL A 80 10.78 -0.61 4.15
CA VAL A 80 9.86 -1.70 4.47
C VAL A 80 10.03 -2.88 3.52
N VAL A 81 9.64 -4.06 4.00
CA VAL A 81 9.41 -5.25 3.17
C VAL A 81 7.96 -5.68 3.37
N LEU A 82 7.15 -5.55 2.33
CA LEU A 82 5.73 -5.90 2.39
C LEU A 82 5.54 -7.39 2.10
N GLN A 83 5.06 -8.12 3.11
CA GLN A 83 4.62 -9.50 2.94
C GLN A 83 3.12 -9.53 2.62
N VAL A 84 2.74 -10.23 1.55
CA VAL A 84 1.37 -10.26 1.06
C VAL A 84 0.73 -11.60 1.34
N LEU A 85 -0.42 -11.56 2.01
CA LEU A 85 -1.39 -12.65 2.04
C LEU A 85 -2.58 -12.24 1.18
N PHE A 86 -2.79 -12.94 0.05
CA PHE A 86 -3.93 -12.68 -0.81
C PHE A 86 -5.18 -13.41 -0.29
N VAL A 87 -6.30 -12.69 -0.21
CA VAL A 87 -7.63 -13.21 0.12
C VAL A 87 -8.61 -12.71 -0.95
N GLY A 88 -9.34 -13.63 -1.58
CA GLY A 88 -10.21 -13.37 -2.73
C GLY A 88 -11.68 -13.65 -2.49
#